data_AF-A0A2D8INR0-F1
#
_entry.id   AF-A0A2D8INR0-F1
#
_cell.length_a   1.000
_cell.length_b   1.000
_cell.length_c   1.000
_cell.angle_alpha   90.00
_cell.angle_beta   90.00
_cell.angle_gamma   90.00
#
_symmetry.space_group_name_H-M   'P 1'
#
loop_
_entity.id
_entity.type
_entity.pdbx_description
1 polymer ?
#
loop_
_entity_poly.entity_id
_entity_poly.type
_entity_poly.pdbx_seq_one_letter_code
_entity_poly.pdbx_strand_id
1 'polypeptide(L)'
;MSAVTDERQRASSAGARRRRPSPTLQALRGLRRELGEPRELQALGLLRQHQWQRDIADRIARAIDSAPEDPGPLNPRMLAIRSLTAMGERSPEYQRRFVAWLDTLVWLEEQG
;
A
#
# COMPACT_ATOMS: atom_id res chain seq x y z
N MET A 1 -42.85 -3.20 -33.48
CA MET A 1 -42.61 -2.95 -32.04
C MET A 1 -41.24 -3.52 -31.70
N SER A 2 -40.28 -2.61 -31.56
CA SER A 2 -38.85 -2.79 -31.30
C SER A 2 -38.59 -3.49 -29.96
N ALA A 3 -37.74 -4.52 -29.95
CA ALA A 3 -36.31 -4.45 -29.64
C ALA A 3 -36.00 -4.16 -28.16
N VAL A 4 -35.86 -5.22 -27.37
CA VAL A 4 -35.17 -5.22 -26.07
C VAL A 4 -34.19 -6.39 -26.12
N THR A 5 -33.10 -6.17 -26.85
CA THR A 5 -31.86 -6.93 -26.74
C THR A 5 -30.78 -5.89 -26.93
N ASP A 6 -30.13 -5.52 -25.84
CA ASP A 6 -28.80 -4.89 -25.75
C ASP A 6 -28.73 -3.96 -24.52
N GLU A 7 -28.75 -4.54 -23.32
CA GLU A 7 -28.43 -3.80 -22.08
C GLU A 7 -27.30 -4.46 -21.28
N ARG A 8 -26.57 -5.41 -21.90
CA ARG A 8 -25.39 -6.06 -21.29
C ARG A 8 -24.05 -5.56 -21.84
N GLN A 9 -24.02 -4.55 -22.72
CA GLN A 9 -22.77 -4.08 -23.36
C GLN A 9 -22.43 -2.60 -23.20
N ARG A 10 -23.09 -1.83 -22.31
CA ARG A 10 -22.86 -0.38 -22.19
C ARG A 10 -22.20 0.15 -20.91
N ALA A 11 -21.50 -0.69 -20.15
CA ALA A 11 -20.71 -0.22 -19.00
C ALA A 11 -19.21 -0.53 -19.09
N SER A 12 -18.72 -0.92 -20.27
CA SER A 12 -17.30 -1.18 -20.53
C SER A 12 -16.62 -0.01 -21.26
N SER A 13 -16.65 1.21 -20.69
CA SER A 13 -15.79 2.30 -21.15
C SER A 13 -15.81 3.51 -20.19
N ALA A 14 -15.66 3.30 -18.88
CA ALA A 14 -15.52 4.40 -17.93
C ALA A 14 -14.05 4.67 -17.62
N GLY A 15 -13.37 5.31 -18.58
CA GLY A 15 -12.26 6.23 -18.33
C GLY A 15 -11.14 5.73 -17.42
N ALA A 16 -10.26 4.89 -17.96
CA ALA A 16 -8.86 4.90 -17.56
C ALA A 16 -8.26 6.27 -17.91
N ARG A 17 -8.56 7.29 -17.11
CA ARG A 17 -7.84 8.56 -17.10
C ARG A 17 -6.42 8.21 -16.74
N ARG A 18 -5.59 8.00 -17.77
CA ARG A 18 -4.14 7.98 -17.66
C ARG A 18 -3.77 9.30 -17.00
N ARG A 19 -3.59 9.31 -15.67
CA ARG A 19 -3.07 10.46 -14.91
C ARG A 19 -1.74 10.78 -15.57
N ARG A 20 -1.73 11.84 -16.39
CA ARG A 20 -0.50 12.37 -16.95
C ARG A 20 0.40 12.67 -15.76
N PRO A 21 1.62 12.10 -15.69
CA PRO A 21 2.49 12.37 -14.57
C PRO A 21 2.72 13.88 -14.48
N SER A 22 2.50 14.45 -13.29
CA SER A 22 2.65 15.88 -13.04
C SER A 22 3.97 16.38 -13.63
N PRO A 23 3.98 17.52 -14.36
CA PRO A 23 5.20 18.10 -14.95
C PRO A 23 6.31 18.28 -13.91
N THR A 24 5.93 18.64 -12.69
CA THR A 24 6.85 18.79 -11.56
C THR A 24 7.52 17.47 -11.18
N LEU A 25 6.79 16.35 -11.18
CA LEU A 25 7.38 15.04 -10.91
C LEU A 25 8.32 14.59 -12.03
N GLN A 26 8.05 14.98 -13.27
CA GLN A 26 8.95 14.70 -14.40
C GLN A 26 10.23 15.54 -14.30
N ALA A 27 10.12 16.82 -13.96
CA ALA A 27 11.25 17.70 -13.73
C ALA A 27 12.12 17.22 -12.57
N LEU A 28 11.52 16.82 -11.45
CA LEU A 28 12.24 16.25 -10.29
C LEU A 28 12.98 14.95 -10.66
N ARG A 29 12.37 14.08 -11.49
CA ARG A 29 13.05 12.87 -12.00
C ARG A 29 14.20 13.20 -12.95
N GLY A 30 14.06 14.24 -13.77
CA GLY A 30 15.14 14.75 -14.62
C GLY A 30 16.30 15.30 -13.78
N LEU A 31 15.98 16.12 -12.78
CA LEU A 31 16.94 16.68 -11.83
C LEU A 31 17.71 15.59 -11.07
N ARG A 32 17.03 14.51 -10.67
CA ARG A 32 17.66 13.33 -10.03
C ARG A 32 18.71 12.65 -10.92
N ARG A 33 18.46 12.59 -12.23
CA ARG A 33 19.42 12.02 -13.20
C ARG A 33 20.63 12.94 -13.41
N GLU A 34 20.39 14.25 -13.52
CA GLU A 34 21.42 15.28 -13.73
C GLU A 34 22.33 15.45 -12.50
N LEU A 35 21.77 15.38 -11.29
CA LEU A 35 22.52 15.45 -10.04
C LEU A 35 23.33 14.17 -9.73
N GLY A 36 23.33 13.21 -10.65
CA GLY A 36 23.89 11.88 -10.46
C GLY A 36 22.96 11.06 -9.59
N GLU A 37 22.13 10.24 -10.22
CA GLU A 37 21.63 9.04 -9.54
C GLU A 37 22.88 8.32 -9.01
N PRO A 38 22.98 8.03 -7.71
CA PRO A 38 23.95 7.04 -7.28
C PRO A 38 23.70 5.84 -8.18
N ARG A 39 24.70 5.43 -8.98
CA ARG A 39 24.64 4.19 -9.76
C ARG A 39 24.66 3.06 -8.75
N GLU A 40 23.53 2.91 -8.12
CA GLU A 40 23.34 1.97 -7.08
C GLU A 40 23.34 0.61 -7.73
N LEU A 41 24.15 -0.29 -7.19
CA LEU A 41 24.13 -1.66 -7.64
C LEU A 41 22.69 -2.17 -7.54
N GLN A 42 22.16 -2.79 -8.60
CA GLN A 42 20.81 -3.35 -8.59
C GLN A 42 20.59 -4.27 -7.36
N ALA A 43 21.66 -4.95 -6.93
CA ALA A 43 21.71 -5.75 -5.70
C ALA A 43 21.34 -4.96 -4.44
N LEU A 44 21.76 -3.70 -4.29
CA LEU A 44 21.42 -2.85 -3.15
C LEU A 44 19.93 -2.42 -3.18
N GLY A 45 19.37 -2.20 -4.37
CA GLY A 45 17.95 -1.92 -4.54
C GLY A 45 17.09 -3.12 -4.13
N LEU A 46 17.47 -4.32 -4.57
CA LEU A 46 16.83 -5.57 -4.18
C LEU A 46 16.97 -5.83 -2.67
N LEU A 47 18.16 -5.60 -2.10
CA LEU A 47 18.41 -5.74 -0.68
C LEU A 47 17.51 -4.82 0.13
N ARG A 48 17.42 -3.53 -0.22
CA ARG A 48 16.52 -2.59 0.47
C ARG A 48 15.06 -2.99 0.35
N GLN A 49 14.61 -3.42 -0.82
CA GLN A 49 13.25 -3.89 -1.01
C GLN A 49 12.97 -5.10 -0.11
N HIS A 50 13.89 -6.05 -0.06
CA HIS A 50 13.76 -7.23 0.80
C HIS A 50 13.77 -6.87 2.28
N GLN A 51 14.68 -5.97 2.71
CA GLN A 51 14.75 -5.49 4.08
C GLN A 51 13.44 -4.81 4.48
N TRP A 52 12.92 -3.92 3.62
CA TRP A 52 11.64 -3.26 3.85
C TRP A 52 10.46 -4.24 3.99
N GLN A 53 10.42 -5.29 3.15
CA GLN A 53 9.40 -6.33 3.25
C GLN A 53 9.50 -7.12 4.56
N ARG A 54 10.73 -7.38 5.05
CA ARG A 54 10.95 -8.02 6.35
C ARG A 54 10.54 -7.12 7.50
N ASP A 55 10.94 -5.85 7.48
CA ASP A 55 10.64 -4.90 8.55
C ASP A 55 9.12 -4.73 8.74
N ILE A 56 8.36 -4.69 7.64
CA ILE A 56 6.88 -4.67 7.67
C ILE A 56 6.33 -5.97 8.26
N ALA A 57 6.84 -7.12 7.82
CA ALA A 57 6.40 -8.41 8.34
C ALA A 57 6.64 -8.53 9.85
N ASP A 58 7.82 -8.11 10.31
CA ASP A 58 8.19 -8.14 11.72
C ASP A 58 7.35 -7.16 12.55
N ARG A 59 7.00 -5.99 12.00
CA ARG A 59 6.05 -5.05 12.64
C ARG A 59 4.67 -5.67 12.79
N ILE A 60 4.16 -6.32 11.73
CA ILE A 60 2.85 -6.99 11.77
C ILE A 60 2.86 -8.09 12.84
N ALA A 61 3.89 -8.93 12.87
CA ALA A 61 4.05 -9.97 13.88
C ALA A 61 4.03 -9.38 15.30
N ARG A 62 4.86 -8.36 15.57
CA ARG A 62 4.86 -7.68 16.88
C ARG A 62 3.51 -7.08 17.25
N ALA A 63 2.78 -6.51 16.29
CA ALA A 63 1.46 -5.93 16.54
C ALA A 63 0.41 -6.98 16.92
N ILE A 64 0.52 -8.18 16.34
CA ILE A 64 -0.34 -9.32 16.66
C ILE A 64 0.07 -9.92 18.02
N ASP A 65 1.37 -10.12 18.24
CA ASP A 65 1.90 -10.70 19.47
C ASP A 65 1.68 -9.81 20.70
N SER A 66 1.59 -8.49 20.51
CA SER A 66 1.25 -7.52 21.56
C SER A 66 -0.25 -7.37 21.78
N ALA A 67 -1.07 -8.29 21.28
CA ALA A 67 -2.49 -8.33 21.59
C ALA A 67 -2.70 -8.38 23.10
N PRO A 68 -3.59 -7.52 23.66
CA PRO A 68 -3.92 -7.59 25.08
C PRO A 68 -4.53 -8.96 25.41
N GLU A 69 -4.23 -9.50 26.58
CA GLU A 69 -4.75 -10.81 27.01
C GLU A 69 -6.26 -10.78 27.29
N ASP A 70 -6.80 -9.66 27.78
CA ASP A 70 -8.23 -9.53 28.09
C ASP A 70 -8.85 -8.15 27.77
N PRO A 71 -8.87 -7.72 26.49
CA PRO A 71 -9.35 -6.39 26.11
C PRO A 71 -10.89 -6.31 26.04
N GLY A 72 -11.59 -7.45 26.08
CA GLY A 72 -13.00 -7.55 25.71
C GLY A 72 -13.23 -7.45 24.18
N PRO A 73 -14.39 -7.93 23.68
CA PRO A 73 -14.64 -8.11 22.25
C PRO A 73 -14.80 -6.81 21.44
N LEU A 74 -15.09 -5.69 22.12
CA LEU A 74 -15.36 -4.38 21.51
C LEU A 74 -14.18 -3.40 21.62
N ASN A 75 -13.03 -3.86 22.10
CA ASN A 75 -11.86 -3.00 22.23
C ASN A 75 -11.33 -2.58 20.85
N PRO A 76 -11.14 -1.27 20.59
CA PRO A 76 -10.66 -0.80 19.29
C PRO A 76 -9.30 -1.38 18.88
N ARG A 77 -8.38 -1.54 19.83
CA ARG A 77 -7.05 -2.13 19.58
C ARG A 77 -7.20 -3.60 19.20
N MET A 78 -8.04 -4.35 19.91
CA MET A 78 -8.29 -5.75 19.58
C MET A 78 -8.99 -5.89 18.23
N LEU A 79 -9.97 -5.04 17.93
CA LEU A 79 -10.65 -5.01 16.64
C LEU A 79 -9.68 -4.70 15.49
N ALA A 80 -8.74 -3.77 15.69
CA ALA A 80 -7.68 -3.47 14.72
C ALA A 80 -6.78 -4.69 14.48
N ILE A 81 -6.30 -5.35 15.54
CA ILE A 81 -5.46 -6.57 15.44
C ILE A 81 -6.21 -7.71 14.75
N ARG A 82 -7.48 -7.95 15.10
CA ARG A 82 -8.32 -8.97 14.46
C ARG A 82 -8.54 -8.68 12.98
N SER A 83 -8.78 -7.40 12.63
CA SER A 83 -8.93 -6.98 11.24
C SER A 83 -7.64 -7.18 10.46
N LEU A 84 -6.50 -6.83 11.07
CA LEU A 84 -5.17 -7.03 10.48
C LEU A 84 -4.88 -8.52 10.26
N THR A 85 -5.18 -9.37 11.23
CA THR A 85 -5.04 -10.83 11.13
C THR A 85 -5.90 -11.40 10.00
N ALA A 86 -7.18 -11.02 9.96
CA ALA A 86 -8.12 -11.45 8.93
C ALA A 86 -7.76 -10.99 7.51
N MET A 87 -7.03 -9.88 7.36
CA MET A 87 -6.44 -9.46 6.08
C MET A 87 -5.30 -10.40 5.68
N GLY A 88 -4.41 -10.75 6.60
CA GLY A 88 -3.28 -11.66 6.36
C GLY A 88 -3.71 -13.07 5.96
N GLU A 89 -4.76 -13.60 6.60
CA GLU A 89 -5.35 -14.91 6.26
C GLU A 89 -5.88 -14.98 4.82
N ARG A 90 -6.38 -13.85 4.30
CA ARG A 90 -6.93 -13.76 2.93
C ARG A 90 -5.85 -13.42 1.90
N SER A 91 -4.95 -12.51 2.24
CA SER A 91 -3.86 -12.07 1.37
C SER A 91 -2.72 -11.44 2.19
N PRO A 92 -1.62 -12.18 2.40
CA PRO A 92 -0.43 -11.67 3.08
C PRO A 92 0.18 -10.45 2.37
N GLU A 93 0.18 -10.44 1.04
CA GLU A 93 0.67 -9.31 0.23
C GLU A 93 -0.18 -8.05 0.43
N TYR A 94 -1.51 -8.19 0.49
CA TYR A 94 -2.40 -7.05 0.72
C TYR A 94 -2.21 -6.47 2.13
N GLN A 95 -2.08 -7.34 3.14
CA GLN A 95 -1.82 -6.93 4.52
C GLN A 95 -0.54 -6.07 4.62
N ARG A 96 0.57 -6.52 4.00
CA ARG A 96 1.82 -5.75 3.96
C ARG A 96 1.64 -4.40 3.26
N ARG A 97 0.94 -4.38 2.12
CA ARG A 97 0.72 -3.14 1.36
C ARG A 97 -0.18 -2.16 2.11
N PHE A 98 -1.16 -2.65 2.86
CA PHE A 98 -2.02 -1.84 3.70
C PHE A 98 -1.22 -1.17 4.83
N VAL A 99 -0.39 -1.93 5.55
CA VAL A 99 0.47 -1.39 6.61
C VAL A 99 1.49 -0.38 6.07
N ALA A 100 2.11 -0.67 4.93
CA ALA A 100 2.98 0.28 4.23
C ALA A 100 2.29 1.61 3.90
N TRP A 101 1.01 1.55 3.50
CA TRP A 101 0.22 2.74 3.22
C TRP A 101 -0.11 3.52 4.50
N LEU A 102 -0.47 2.83 5.60
CA LEU A 102 -0.67 3.47 6.90
C LEU A 102 0.60 4.17 7.41
N ASP A 103 1.76 3.52 7.29
CA ASP A 103 3.05 4.12 7.65
C ASP A 103 3.30 5.42 6.87
N THR A 104 2.90 5.47 5.60
CA THR A 104 3.01 6.69 4.80
C THR A 104 2.09 7.80 5.31
N LEU A 105 0.87 7.46 5.78
CA LEU A 105 -0.05 8.44 6.34
C LEU A 105 0.46 9.00 7.68
N VAL A 106 0.94 8.12 8.57
CA VAL A 106 1.52 8.53 9.87
C VAL A 106 2.73 9.44 9.63
N TRP A 107 3.60 9.08 8.69
CA TRP A 107 4.73 9.94 8.34
C TRP A 107 4.26 11.31 7.84
N LEU A 108 3.22 11.37 7.00
CA LEU A 108 2.68 12.65 6.52
C LEU A 108 2.07 13.49 7.65
N GLU A 109 1.44 12.86 8.64
CA GLU A 109 0.90 13.53 9.83
C GLU A 109 2.02 14.11 10.70
N GLU A 110 3.11 13.38 10.89
CA GLU A 110 4.28 13.84 11.66
C GLU A 110 5.04 15.01 10.99
N GLN A 111 4.92 15.16 9.66
CA GLN A 111 5.53 16.27 8.91
C GLN A 111 4.61 17.49 8.73
N GLY A 112 3.35 17.41 9.16
CA GLY A 112 2.35 18.48 9.06
C GLY A 112 2.34 19.41 10.26
#